data_AF-A0A263BWT3-F1
#
_entry.id   AF-A0A263BWT3-F1
#
_cell.length_a   1.000
_cell.length_b   1.000
_cell.length_c   1.000
_cell.angle_alpha   90.00
_cell.angle_beta   90.00
_cell.angle_gamma   90.00
#
_symmetry.space_group_name_H-M   'P 1'
#
loop_
_entity.id
_entity.type
_entity.pdbx_description
1 polymer ?
#
loop_
_entity_poly.entity_id
_entity_poly.type
_entity_poly.pdbx_seq_one_letter_code
_entity_poly.pdbx_strand_id
1 'polypeptide(L)'
;MICDNCGHQMRARKRYCTACGIVLANQPNLLLLWSIPVITTFLLMMSTISYSYFEEYIVLDRVQKNIDYGEALALQGNFEEAKKTFIQVKIDQPYNELIEQNLELINEAINIEKSISLLMQNVSDGSEKNSTQKFSEIEKEITNLKSEPIRNYFLPKLQTLQVMIELQEIEARINDLNTMTDYAELLSNISYYKQDSAKAVKEMIEISFTNFVINEAQDAVFSKDYEKAKAIVEFALQYNYENEQLSRFMENSIQPYLNNE
;
A
#
# COMPACT_ATOMS: atom_id res chain seq x y z
N MET A 1 6.64 51.17 76.67
CA MET A 1 6.29 49.73 76.66
C MET A 1 6.79 49.14 77.97
N ILE A 2 6.03 48.25 78.60
CA ILE A 2 6.46 47.58 79.84
C ILE A 2 7.09 46.24 79.44
N CYS A 3 8.17 45.81 80.10
CA CYS A 3 8.74 44.49 79.84
C CYS A 3 7.83 43.41 80.43
N ASP A 4 7.31 42.51 79.60
CA ASP A 4 6.39 41.44 80.02
C ASP A 4 7.01 40.48 81.05
N ASN A 5 8.34 40.39 81.12
CA ASN A 5 9.03 39.53 82.07
C ASN A 5 9.31 40.18 83.44
N CYS A 6 9.54 41.50 83.51
CA CYS A 6 10.00 42.15 84.74
C CYS A 6 9.23 43.42 85.14
N GLY A 7 8.23 43.83 84.36
CA GLY A 7 7.40 45.01 84.68
C GLY A 7 8.10 46.36 84.53
N HIS A 8 9.36 46.41 84.08
CA HIS A 8 10.09 47.67 83.97
C HIS A 8 9.63 48.52 82.77
N GLN A 9 9.49 49.83 82.98
CA GLN A 9 9.04 50.77 81.96
C GLN A 9 10.18 51.07 80.98
N MET A 10 9.99 50.72 79.71
CA MET A 10 11.01 50.88 78.67
C MET A 10 10.65 51.97 77.67
N ARG A 11 11.67 52.75 77.29
CA ARG A 11 11.63 53.68 76.15
C ARG A 11 11.60 52.88 74.84
N ALA A 12 10.87 53.39 73.85
CA ALA A 12 10.64 52.71 72.57
C ALA A 12 11.98 52.42 71.82
N ARG A 13 12.03 51.29 71.10
CA ARG A 13 13.13 50.81 70.22
C ARG A 13 14.40 50.24 70.88
N LYS A 14 14.35 49.68 72.09
CA LYS A 14 15.48 48.86 72.62
C LYS A 14 15.29 47.38 72.25
N ARG A 15 16.39 46.70 71.85
CA ARG A 15 16.39 45.27 71.46
C ARG A 15 16.42 44.30 72.65
N TYR A 16 16.77 44.79 73.83
CA TYR A 16 16.80 44.01 75.07
C TYR A 16 16.34 44.90 76.24
N CYS A 17 15.82 44.27 77.29
CA CYS A 17 15.45 44.97 78.51
C CYS A 17 16.72 45.34 79.30
N THR A 18 16.89 46.62 79.64
CA THR A 18 18.05 47.07 80.43
C THR A 18 18.02 46.65 81.88
N ALA A 19 16.87 46.20 82.39
CA ALA A 19 16.72 45.76 83.78
C ALA A 19 16.96 44.25 83.94
N CYS A 20 16.44 43.41 83.02
CA CYS A 20 16.53 41.95 83.14
C CYS A 20 17.36 41.27 82.05
N GLY A 21 17.89 42.00 81.07
CA GLY A 21 18.77 41.48 80.02
C GLY A 21 18.10 40.65 78.94
N ILE A 22 16.80 40.34 79.04
CA ILE A 22 16.08 39.55 78.03
C ILE A 22 15.98 40.30 76.70
N VAL A 23 16.30 39.60 75.62
CA VAL A 23 16.08 40.06 74.25
C VAL A 23 14.58 40.11 74.01
N LEU A 24 14.07 41.30 73.70
CA LEU A 24 12.66 41.46 73.36
C LEU A 24 12.47 40.86 71.98
N ALA A 25 11.57 39.89 71.86
CA ALA A 25 11.30 39.20 70.61
C ALA A 25 11.14 40.24 69.49
N ASN A 26 11.98 40.11 68.47
CA ASN A 26 11.95 40.98 67.29
C ASN A 26 10.52 40.91 66.75
N GLN A 27 9.79 42.03 66.70
CA GLN A 27 8.44 42.01 66.18
C GLN A 27 8.50 41.42 64.76
N PRO A 28 7.72 40.36 64.44
CA PRO A 28 7.76 39.79 63.11
C PRO A 28 7.46 40.90 62.12
N ASN A 29 8.33 41.10 61.13
CA ASN A 29 8.11 42.11 60.10
C ASN A 29 6.77 41.79 59.43
N LEU A 30 5.71 42.49 59.82
CA LEU A 30 4.36 42.30 59.28
C LEU A 30 4.35 42.42 57.76
N LEU A 31 5.23 43.27 57.20
CA LEU A 31 5.51 43.35 55.76
C LEU A 31 5.97 42.03 55.14
N LEU A 32 6.83 41.28 55.84
CA LEU A 32 7.35 39.99 55.39
C LEU A 32 6.28 38.90 55.48
N LEU A 33 5.43 38.96 56.51
CA LEU A 33 4.28 38.05 56.67
C LEU A 33 3.20 38.31 55.61
N TRP A 34 3.00 39.56 55.21
CA TRP A 34 2.02 39.97 54.19
C TRP A 34 2.51 39.68 52.76
N SER A 35 3.82 39.59 52.53
CA SER A 35 4.38 39.20 51.22
C SER A 35 4.32 37.70 50.93
N ILE A 36 4.19 36.85 51.95
CA ILE A 36 4.10 35.38 51.80
C ILE A 36 3.00 34.98 50.81
N PRO A 37 1.72 35.40 50.96
CA PRO A 37 0.66 35.02 50.03
C PRO A 37 0.93 35.49 48.59
N VAL A 38 1.55 36.66 48.40
CA VAL A 38 1.88 37.17 47.06
C VAL A 38 2.94 36.30 46.39
N ILE A 39 4.00 35.94 47.12
CA ILE A 39 5.09 35.10 46.60
C ILE A 39 4.59 33.68 46.29
N THR A 40 3.78 33.10 47.17
CA THR A 40 3.23 31.75 46.93
C THR A 40 2.30 31.73 45.72
N THR A 41 1.47 32.76 45.54
CA THR A 41 0.58 32.86 44.38
C THR A 41 1.38 33.02 43.08
N PHE A 42 2.45 33.83 43.11
CA PHE A 42 3.36 33.98 41.97
C PHE A 42 4.07 32.67 41.61
N LEU A 43 4.57 31.92 42.60
CA LEU A 43 5.19 30.61 42.38
C LEU A 43 4.21 29.59 41.79
N LEU A 44 2.96 29.56 42.29
CA LEU A 44 1.92 28.69 41.74
C LEU A 44 1.61 29.06 40.28
N MET A 45 1.47 30.36 39.98
CA MET A 45 1.24 30.84 38.62
C MET A 45 2.38 30.47 37.67
N MET A 46 3.62 30.67 38.08
CA MET A 46 4.80 30.27 37.29
C MET A 46 4.87 28.75 37.10
N SER A 47 4.50 27.97 38.11
CA SER A 47 4.45 26.51 38.03
C SER A 47 3.38 26.03 37.04
N THR A 48 2.18 26.62 37.06
CA THR A 48 1.11 26.24 36.11
C THR A 48 1.47 26.60 34.67
N ILE A 49 2.10 27.77 34.46
CA ILE A 49 2.55 28.22 33.14
C ILE A 49 3.67 27.30 32.63
N SER A 50 4.66 26.99 33.47
CA SER A 50 5.77 26.12 33.07
C SER A 50 5.28 24.71 32.72
N TYR A 51 4.31 24.20 33.49
CA TYR A 51 3.69 22.90 33.22
C TYR A 51 2.94 22.88 31.89
N SER A 52 2.13 23.90 31.59
CA SER A 52 1.39 23.96 30.32
C SER A 52 2.32 24.05 29.11
N TYR A 53 3.40 24.84 29.17
CA TYR A 53 4.37 24.92 28.09
C TYR A 53 5.12 23.61 27.85
N PHE A 54 5.42 22.86 28.91
CA PHE A 54 6.12 21.59 28.80
C PHE A 54 5.24 20.50 28.17
N GLU A 55 3.97 20.43 28.53
CA GLU A 55 3.01 19.51 27.89
C GLU A 55 2.84 19.84 26.40
N GLU A 56 2.68 21.12 26.06
CA GLU A 56 2.52 21.56 24.67
C GLU A 56 3.72 21.15 23.80
N TYR A 57 4.95 21.33 24.30
CA TYR A 57 6.17 20.93 23.59
C TYR A 57 6.25 19.41 23.34
N ILE A 58 5.95 18.60 24.36
CA ILE A 58 5.98 17.13 24.23
C ILE A 58 4.90 16.63 23.26
N VAL A 59 3.71 17.23 23.30
CA VAL A 59 2.60 16.87 22.40
C VAL A 59 2.98 17.22 20.96
N LEU A 60 3.55 18.40 20.70
CA LEU A 60 3.97 18.81 19.36
C LEU A 60 5.04 17.88 18.77
N ASP A 61 6.08 17.53 19.54
CA ASP A 61 7.13 16.60 19.09
C ASP A 61 6.57 15.20 18.80
N ARG A 62 5.68 14.69 19.67
CA ARG A 62 5.02 13.40 19.47
C ARG A 62 4.13 13.40 18.23
N VAL A 63 3.35 14.46 18.03
CA VAL A 63 2.47 14.58 16.87
C VAL A 63 3.30 14.59 15.59
N GLN A 64 4.37 15.39 15.51
CA GLN A 64 5.22 15.41 14.32
C GLN A 64 5.83 14.04 14.02
N LYS A 65 6.35 13.35 15.04
CA LYS A 65 6.89 11.98 14.87
C LYS A 65 5.84 10.99 14.36
N ASN A 66 4.61 11.10 14.84
CA ASN A 66 3.51 10.25 14.38
C ASN A 66 3.11 10.58 12.94
N ILE A 67 3.15 11.86 12.54
CA ILE A 67 2.92 12.27 11.14
C ILE A 67 3.99 11.65 10.25
N ASP A 68 5.26 11.88 10.55
CA ASP A 68 6.39 11.36 9.77
C ASP A 68 6.33 9.82 9.66
N TYR A 69 5.98 9.15 10.75
CA TYR A 69 5.81 7.70 10.78
C TYR A 69 4.62 7.23 9.94
N GLY A 70 3.47 7.90 10.02
CA GLY A 70 2.30 7.60 9.20
C GLY A 70 2.57 7.79 7.71
N GLU A 71 3.28 8.84 7.34
CA GLU A 71 3.72 9.08 5.96
C GLU A 71 4.69 8.00 5.48
N ALA A 72 5.68 7.63 6.30
CA ALA A 72 6.61 6.55 5.96
C ALA A 72 5.88 5.21 5.75
N LEU A 73 4.90 4.89 6.59
CA LEU A 73 4.05 3.70 6.42
C LEU A 73 3.28 3.74 5.10
N ALA A 74 2.68 4.89 4.76
CA ALA A 74 1.94 5.07 3.51
C ALA A 74 2.83 4.90 2.27
N LEU A 75 4.05 5.45 2.30
CA LEU A 75 5.02 5.31 1.21
C LEU A 75 5.48 3.85 1.01
N GLN A 76 5.42 3.04 2.05
CA GLN A 76 5.71 1.61 2.00
C GLN A 76 4.49 0.76 1.60
N GLY A 77 3.31 1.38 1.40
CA GLY A 77 2.07 0.67 1.10
C GLY A 77 1.33 0.13 2.33
N ASN A 78 1.79 0.42 3.55
CA ASN A 78 1.13 0.02 4.79
C ASN A 78 0.00 1.00 5.14
N PHE A 79 -1.00 1.11 4.26
CA PHE A 79 -2.02 2.17 4.34
C PHE A 79 -2.95 2.04 5.54
N GLU A 80 -3.28 0.82 5.98
CA GLU A 80 -4.13 0.60 7.16
C GLU A 80 -3.41 1.00 8.47
N GLU A 81 -2.11 0.70 8.59
CA GLU A 81 -1.29 1.18 9.71
C GLU A 81 -1.08 2.70 9.67
N ALA A 82 -0.85 3.27 8.47
CA ALA A 82 -0.76 4.72 8.28
C ALA A 82 -2.05 5.40 8.73
N LYS A 83 -3.21 4.88 8.33
CA LYS A 83 -4.53 5.37 8.74
C LYS A 83 -4.71 5.35 10.26
N LYS A 84 -4.36 4.25 10.92
CA LYS A 84 -4.42 4.14 12.39
C LYS A 84 -3.54 5.21 13.05
N THR A 85 -2.35 5.45 12.50
CA THR A 85 -1.42 6.46 12.99
C THR A 85 -2.01 7.86 12.85
N PHE A 86 -2.56 8.21 11.68
CA PHE A 86 -3.19 9.52 11.48
C PHE A 86 -4.47 9.73 12.30
N ILE A 87 -5.25 8.67 12.58
CA ILE A 87 -6.39 8.76 13.50
C ILE A 87 -5.90 9.12 14.91
N GLN A 88 -4.80 8.54 15.37
CA GLN A 88 -4.22 8.89 16.66
C GLN A 88 -3.78 10.36 16.69
N VAL A 89 -3.14 10.84 15.62
CA VAL A 89 -2.79 12.26 15.50
C VAL A 89 -4.02 13.15 15.49
N LYS A 90 -5.12 12.75 14.83
CA LYS A 90 -6.38 13.49 14.82
C LYS A 90 -7.02 13.60 16.20
N ILE A 91 -6.84 12.61 17.08
CA ILE A 91 -7.29 12.69 18.47
C ILE A 91 -6.51 13.77 19.23
N ASP A 92 -5.19 13.82 19.02
CA ASP A 92 -4.31 14.79 19.68
C ASP A 92 -4.44 16.21 19.08
N GLN A 93 -4.76 16.33 17.79
CA GLN A 93 -4.98 17.59 17.06
C GLN A 93 -6.24 17.54 16.18
N PRO A 94 -7.44 17.74 16.74
CA PRO A 94 -8.72 17.57 16.03
C PRO A 94 -8.95 18.51 14.85
N TYR A 95 -8.29 19.67 14.83
CA TYR A 95 -8.51 20.75 13.86
C TYR A 95 -7.38 20.91 12.84
N ASN A 96 -6.50 19.91 12.71
CA ASN A 96 -5.38 19.97 11.77
C ASN A 96 -5.81 19.50 10.36
N GLU A 97 -5.98 20.46 9.44
CA GLU A 97 -6.39 20.22 8.05
C GLU A 97 -5.46 19.27 7.29
N LEU A 98 -4.15 19.28 7.58
CA LEU A 98 -3.18 18.38 6.94
C LEU A 98 -3.48 16.92 7.26
N ILE A 99 -3.90 16.63 8.49
CA ILE A 99 -4.25 15.26 8.92
C ILE A 99 -5.52 14.78 8.23
N GLU A 100 -6.47 15.67 8.00
CA GLU A 100 -7.68 15.34 7.25
C GLU A 100 -7.36 15.02 5.80
N GLN A 101 -6.51 15.81 5.15
CA GLN A 101 -6.04 15.55 3.79
C GLN A 101 -5.26 14.24 3.68
N ASN A 102 -4.37 13.97 4.65
CA ASN A 102 -3.64 12.71 4.71
C ASN A 102 -4.60 11.52 4.89
N LEU A 103 -5.59 11.62 5.78
CA LEU A 103 -6.59 10.55 5.95
C LEU A 103 -7.44 10.33 4.70
N GLU A 104 -7.85 11.38 4.00
CA GLU A 104 -8.58 11.29 2.73
C GLU A 104 -7.75 10.52 1.70
N LEU A 105 -6.51 10.97 1.47
CA LEU A 105 -5.57 10.34 0.55
C LEU A 105 -5.30 8.86 0.89
N ILE A 106 -5.15 8.53 2.17
CA ILE A 106 -4.94 7.14 2.62
C ILE A 106 -6.18 6.28 2.40
N ASN A 107 -7.39 6.83 2.62
CA ASN A 107 -8.62 6.10 2.34
C ASN A 107 -8.79 5.82 0.84
N GLU A 108 -8.45 6.78 -0.02
CA GLU A 108 -8.41 6.57 -1.47
C GLU A 108 -7.42 5.46 -1.84
N ALA A 109 -6.20 5.49 -1.29
CA ALA A 109 -5.19 4.45 -1.52
C ALA A 109 -5.65 3.04 -1.07
N ILE A 110 -6.31 2.94 0.09
CA ILE A 110 -6.88 1.67 0.59
C ILE A 110 -7.96 1.14 -0.38
N ASN A 111 -8.81 2.03 -0.90
CA ASN A 111 -9.87 1.63 -1.82
C ASN A 111 -9.29 1.15 -3.16
N ILE A 112 -8.29 1.86 -3.69
CA ILE A 112 -7.55 1.45 -4.88
C ILE A 112 -6.90 0.08 -4.67
N GLU A 113 -6.24 -0.15 -3.53
CA GLU A 113 -5.61 -1.44 -3.23
C GLU A 113 -6.63 -2.59 -3.18
N LYS A 114 -7.81 -2.33 -2.61
CA LYS A 114 -8.92 -3.30 -2.62
C LYS A 114 -9.43 -3.55 -4.03
N SER A 115 -9.63 -2.51 -4.83
CA SER A 115 -10.08 -2.63 -6.23
C SER A 115 -9.09 -3.43 -7.07
N ILE A 116 -7.78 -3.17 -6.94
CA ILE A 116 -6.71 -3.95 -7.60
C ILE A 116 -6.79 -5.41 -7.16
N SER A 117 -6.81 -5.67 -5.85
CA SER A 117 -6.78 -7.03 -5.31
C SER A 117 -8.01 -7.85 -5.75
N LEU A 118 -9.19 -7.22 -5.72
CA LEU A 118 -10.43 -7.83 -6.18
C LEU A 118 -10.39 -8.12 -7.68
N LEU A 119 -9.89 -7.19 -8.49
CA LEU A 119 -9.81 -7.39 -9.94
C LEU A 119 -8.78 -8.48 -10.28
N MET A 120 -7.61 -8.49 -9.63
CA MET A 120 -6.62 -9.56 -9.77
C MET A 120 -7.24 -10.94 -9.47
N GLN A 121 -8.01 -11.03 -8.39
CA GLN A 121 -8.72 -12.27 -8.03
C GLN A 121 -9.73 -12.67 -9.11
N ASN A 122 -10.63 -11.76 -9.51
CA ASN A 122 -11.68 -12.09 -10.47
C ASN A 122 -11.13 -12.46 -11.86
N VAL A 123 -10.03 -11.82 -12.28
CA VAL A 123 -9.29 -12.16 -13.52
C VAL A 123 -8.68 -13.56 -13.41
N SER A 124 -8.05 -13.89 -12.28
CA SER A 124 -7.46 -15.22 -12.04
C SER A 124 -8.52 -16.33 -12.05
N ASP A 125 -9.70 -16.04 -11.49
CA ASP A 125 -10.81 -17.00 -11.40
C ASP A 125 -11.64 -17.05 -12.71
N GLY A 126 -11.28 -16.27 -13.73
CA GLY A 126 -12.01 -16.19 -15.01
C GLY A 126 -13.43 -15.62 -14.88
N SER A 127 -13.77 -15.03 -13.74
CA SER A 127 -15.14 -14.56 -13.43
C SER A 127 -15.41 -13.13 -13.92
N GLU A 128 -14.35 -12.38 -14.23
CA GLU A 128 -14.47 -11.00 -14.69
C GLU A 128 -14.61 -10.93 -16.21
N LYS A 129 -15.74 -10.41 -16.69
CA LYS A 129 -15.99 -10.15 -18.12
C LYS A 129 -15.60 -8.75 -18.57
N ASN A 130 -15.49 -7.80 -17.63
CA ASN A 130 -15.26 -6.39 -17.90
C ASN A 130 -13.91 -5.92 -17.33
N SER A 131 -12.90 -6.80 -17.33
CA SER A 131 -11.61 -6.56 -16.68
C SER A 131 -10.93 -5.30 -17.20
N THR A 132 -10.97 -5.08 -18.52
CA THR A 132 -10.38 -3.92 -19.21
C THR A 132 -11.04 -2.60 -18.79
N GLN A 133 -12.37 -2.58 -18.61
CA GLN A 133 -13.07 -1.40 -18.14
C GLN A 133 -12.68 -1.05 -16.70
N LYS A 134 -12.74 -2.05 -15.80
CA LYS A 134 -12.38 -1.85 -14.38
C LYS A 134 -10.91 -1.46 -14.21
N PHE A 135 -10.03 -2.03 -15.04
CA PHE A 135 -8.62 -1.63 -15.08
C PHE A 135 -8.46 -0.14 -15.41
N SER A 136 -9.15 0.36 -16.45
CA SER A 136 -9.12 1.79 -16.80
C SER A 136 -9.70 2.68 -15.70
N GLU A 137 -10.72 2.22 -14.98
CA GLU A 137 -11.27 2.93 -13.82
C GLU A 137 -10.22 3.05 -12.70
N ILE A 138 -9.54 1.95 -12.35
CA ILE A 138 -8.45 1.94 -11.35
C ILE A 138 -7.28 2.83 -11.79
N GLU A 139 -6.88 2.76 -13.06
CA GLU A 139 -5.81 3.59 -13.61
C GLU A 139 -6.14 5.09 -13.49
N LYS A 140 -7.39 5.48 -13.74
CA LYS A 140 -7.87 6.85 -13.53
C LYS A 140 -7.86 7.24 -12.06
N GLU A 141 -8.33 6.36 -11.17
CA GLU A 141 -8.29 6.60 -9.72
C GLU A 141 -6.85 6.87 -9.24
N ILE A 142 -5.89 6.04 -9.67
CA ILE A 142 -4.48 6.23 -9.35
C ILE A 142 -3.95 7.54 -9.94
N THR A 143 -4.25 7.84 -11.20
CA THR A 143 -3.79 9.08 -11.85
C THR A 143 -4.33 10.34 -11.15
N ASN A 144 -5.54 10.26 -10.60
CA ASN A 144 -6.19 11.35 -9.88
C ASN A 144 -5.66 11.55 -8.45
N LEU A 145 -4.94 10.58 -7.88
CA LEU A 145 -4.30 10.75 -6.57
C LEU A 145 -3.34 11.93 -6.62
N LYS A 146 -3.42 12.83 -5.64
CA LYS A 146 -2.55 14.03 -5.57
C LYS A 146 -1.09 13.67 -5.31
N SER A 147 -0.84 12.60 -4.54
CA SER A 147 0.50 12.20 -4.10
C SER A 147 1.23 11.33 -5.11
N GLU A 148 2.26 11.88 -5.75
CA GLU A 148 3.11 11.15 -6.70
C GLU A 148 3.79 9.91 -6.11
N PRO A 149 4.38 9.95 -4.89
CA PRO A 149 4.98 8.77 -4.31
C PRO A 149 4.00 7.61 -4.11
N ILE A 150 2.76 7.90 -3.71
CA ILE A 150 1.72 6.88 -3.55
C ILE A 150 1.27 6.34 -4.93
N ARG A 151 1.18 7.19 -5.97
CA ARG A 151 0.94 6.72 -7.34
C ARG A 151 2.01 5.72 -7.78
N ASN A 152 3.28 6.03 -7.51
CA ASN A 152 4.41 5.20 -7.91
C ASN A 152 4.40 3.83 -7.23
N TYR A 153 3.87 3.72 -6.00
CA TYR A 153 3.66 2.43 -5.33
C TYR A 153 2.73 1.49 -6.13
N PHE A 154 1.71 2.03 -6.80
CA PHE A 154 0.73 1.22 -7.54
C PHE A 154 1.17 0.81 -8.95
N LEU A 155 2.16 1.49 -9.56
CA LEU A 155 2.56 1.22 -10.95
C LEU A 155 2.96 -0.24 -11.21
N PRO A 156 3.77 -0.92 -10.37
CA PRO A 156 4.11 -2.33 -10.58
C PRO A 156 2.89 -3.26 -10.47
N LYS A 157 1.93 -2.92 -9.60
CA LYS A 157 0.68 -3.68 -9.44
C LYS A 157 -0.21 -3.53 -10.68
N LEU A 158 -0.30 -2.32 -11.24
CA LEU A 158 -1.00 -2.08 -12.51
C LEU A 158 -0.38 -2.87 -13.66
N GLN A 159 0.94 -2.86 -13.80
CA GLN A 159 1.62 -3.63 -14.85
C GLN A 159 1.34 -5.13 -14.71
N THR A 160 1.37 -5.66 -13.49
CA THR A 160 1.05 -7.07 -13.23
C THR A 160 -0.38 -7.38 -13.62
N LEU A 161 -1.32 -6.52 -13.20
CA LEU A 161 -2.74 -6.69 -13.49
C LEU A 161 -3.05 -6.59 -14.99
N GLN A 162 -2.40 -5.68 -15.71
CA GLN A 162 -2.51 -5.56 -17.16
C GLN A 162 -2.12 -6.87 -17.85
N VAL A 163 -0.97 -7.44 -17.48
CA VAL A 163 -0.51 -8.72 -18.04
C VAL A 163 -1.52 -9.84 -17.73
N MET A 164 -2.10 -9.87 -16.52
CA MET A 164 -3.11 -10.87 -16.19
C MET A 164 -4.37 -10.74 -17.06
N ILE A 165 -4.82 -9.52 -17.32
CA ILE A 165 -5.97 -9.26 -18.20
C ILE A 165 -5.66 -9.67 -19.64
N GLU A 166 -4.48 -9.33 -20.16
CA GLU A 166 -4.04 -9.72 -21.49
C GLU A 166 -3.97 -11.25 -21.64
N LEU A 167 -3.47 -11.97 -20.63
CA LEU A 167 -3.46 -13.43 -20.61
C LEU A 167 -4.87 -14.02 -20.57
N GLN A 168 -5.79 -13.43 -19.80
CA GLN A 168 -7.20 -13.85 -19.74
C GLN A 168 -7.89 -13.65 -21.11
N GLU A 169 -7.63 -12.52 -21.78
CA GLU A 169 -8.17 -12.25 -23.12
C GLU A 169 -7.61 -13.23 -24.16
N ILE A 170 -6.32 -13.57 -24.07
CA ILE A 170 -5.70 -14.60 -24.90
C ILE A 170 -6.39 -15.95 -24.67
N GLU A 171 -6.56 -16.36 -23.40
CA GLU A 171 -7.21 -17.62 -23.05
C GLU A 171 -8.64 -17.71 -23.60
N ALA A 172 -9.42 -16.64 -23.45
CA ALA A 172 -10.79 -16.58 -23.97
C ALA A 172 -10.84 -16.73 -25.50
N ARG A 173 -9.84 -16.19 -26.22
CA ARG A 173 -9.76 -16.27 -27.69
C ARG A 173 -9.39 -17.66 -28.20
N ILE A 174 -8.74 -18.52 -27.40
CA ILE A 174 -8.25 -19.85 -27.85
C ILE A 174 -9.37 -20.67 -28.50
N ASN A 175 -10.57 -20.63 -27.92
CA ASN A 175 -11.70 -21.44 -28.40
C ASN A 175 -12.34 -20.91 -29.69
N ASP A 176 -12.07 -19.66 -30.07
CA ASP A 176 -12.64 -19.02 -31.26
C ASP A 176 -11.70 -19.07 -32.47
N LEU A 177 -10.52 -19.67 -32.32
CA LEU A 177 -9.51 -19.74 -33.37
C LEU A 177 -9.84 -20.83 -34.38
N ASN A 178 -9.79 -20.46 -35.66
CA ASN A 178 -10.14 -21.36 -36.76
C ASN A 178 -9.03 -21.46 -37.83
N THR A 179 -7.88 -20.82 -37.63
CA THR A 179 -6.78 -20.85 -38.60
C THR A 179 -5.44 -21.06 -37.92
N MET A 180 -4.52 -21.76 -38.60
CA MET A 180 -3.17 -21.99 -38.07
C MET A 180 -2.39 -20.68 -37.83
N THR A 181 -2.66 -19.66 -38.64
CA THR A 181 -2.04 -18.33 -38.49
C THR A 181 -2.46 -17.63 -37.21
N ASP A 182 -3.72 -17.77 -36.77
CA ASP A 182 -4.18 -17.14 -35.54
C ASP A 182 -3.53 -17.78 -34.30
N TYR A 183 -3.35 -19.11 -34.30
CA TYR A 183 -2.61 -19.81 -33.25
C TYR A 183 -1.13 -19.39 -33.22
N ALA A 184 -0.48 -19.32 -34.38
CA ALA A 184 0.91 -18.87 -34.50
C ALA A 184 1.11 -17.45 -33.96
N GLU A 185 0.17 -16.54 -34.24
CA GLU A 185 0.18 -15.17 -33.71
C GLU A 185 0.13 -15.17 -32.18
N LEU A 186 -0.79 -15.94 -31.59
CA LEU A 186 -0.90 -16.03 -30.12
C LEU A 186 0.32 -16.67 -29.46
N LEU A 187 0.91 -17.71 -30.07
CA LEU A 187 2.15 -18.33 -29.58
C LEU A 187 3.33 -17.36 -29.62
N SER A 188 3.40 -16.52 -30.64
CA SER A 188 4.39 -15.44 -30.73
C SER A 188 4.16 -14.40 -29.64
N ASN A 189 2.92 -13.93 -29.49
CA ASN A 189 2.56 -12.91 -28.49
C ASN A 189 2.81 -13.38 -27.06
N ILE A 190 2.51 -14.65 -26.74
CA ILE A 190 2.67 -15.14 -25.38
C ILE A 190 4.14 -15.34 -24.99
N SER A 191 5.02 -15.54 -25.97
CA SER A 191 6.46 -15.77 -25.74
C SER A 191 7.18 -14.59 -25.08
N TYR A 192 6.61 -13.39 -25.15
CA TYR A 192 7.16 -12.18 -24.51
C TYR A 192 6.92 -12.13 -23.00
N TYR A 193 5.94 -12.87 -22.47
CA TYR A 193 5.63 -12.87 -21.04
C TYR A 193 6.44 -13.94 -20.29
N LYS A 194 7.16 -13.52 -19.25
CA LYS A 194 8.04 -14.40 -18.45
C LYS A 194 7.39 -14.97 -17.18
N GLN A 195 6.15 -14.60 -16.90
CA GLN A 195 5.44 -14.98 -15.68
C GLN A 195 4.97 -16.44 -15.77
N ASP A 196 4.82 -17.12 -14.63
CA ASP A 196 4.38 -18.53 -14.61
C ASP A 196 2.96 -18.69 -15.17
N SER A 197 2.08 -17.70 -14.98
CA SER A 197 0.75 -17.64 -15.58
C SER A 197 0.81 -17.71 -17.12
N ALA A 198 1.79 -17.07 -17.74
CA ALA A 198 1.97 -17.12 -19.19
C ALA A 198 2.38 -18.50 -19.70
N LYS A 199 3.07 -19.31 -18.89
CA LYS A 199 3.43 -20.68 -19.27
C LYS A 199 2.19 -21.56 -19.38
N ALA A 200 1.27 -21.45 -18.41
CA ALA A 200 0.03 -22.21 -18.42
C ALA A 200 -0.83 -21.86 -19.64
N VAL A 201 -1.01 -20.57 -19.93
CA VAL A 201 -1.77 -20.14 -21.12
C VAL A 201 -1.04 -20.56 -22.40
N LYS A 202 0.30 -20.52 -22.45
CA LYS A 202 1.07 -21.01 -23.59
C LYS A 202 0.82 -22.50 -23.85
N GLU A 203 0.85 -23.32 -22.81
CA GLU A 203 0.56 -24.76 -22.90
C GLU A 203 -0.87 -25.00 -23.42
N MET A 204 -1.86 -24.23 -22.96
CA MET A 204 -3.23 -24.31 -23.49
C MET A 204 -3.29 -23.98 -24.99
N ILE A 205 -2.59 -22.93 -25.44
CA ILE A 205 -2.52 -22.58 -26.87
C ILE A 205 -1.86 -23.72 -27.66
N GLU A 206 -0.75 -24.29 -27.17
CA GLU A 206 -0.04 -25.38 -27.83
C GLU A 206 -0.91 -26.64 -27.97
N ILE A 207 -1.65 -27.01 -26.93
CA ILE A 207 -2.58 -28.15 -26.94
C ILE A 207 -3.70 -27.91 -27.96
N SER A 208 -4.37 -26.76 -27.90
CA SER A 208 -5.47 -26.43 -28.82
C SER A 208 -4.99 -26.35 -30.27
N PHE A 209 -3.81 -25.76 -30.51
CA PHE A 209 -3.19 -25.71 -31.83
C PHE A 209 -2.87 -27.10 -32.37
N THR A 210 -2.28 -27.97 -31.54
CA THR A 210 -1.97 -29.36 -31.91
C THR A 210 -3.22 -30.12 -32.33
N ASN A 211 -4.30 -30.00 -31.56
CA ASN A 211 -5.58 -30.65 -31.88
C ASN A 211 -6.18 -30.11 -33.19
N PHE A 212 -6.16 -28.80 -33.39
CA PHE A 212 -6.63 -28.18 -34.64
C PHE A 212 -5.85 -28.70 -35.86
N VAL A 213 -4.52 -28.69 -35.78
CA VAL A 213 -3.62 -29.15 -36.84
C VAL A 213 -3.85 -30.61 -37.18
N ILE A 214 -3.99 -31.48 -36.17
CA ILE A 214 -4.24 -32.91 -36.39
C ILE A 214 -5.57 -33.13 -37.09
N ASN A 215 -6.63 -32.41 -36.70
CA ASN A 215 -7.93 -32.53 -37.36
C ASN A 215 -7.85 -32.10 -38.84
N GLU A 216 -7.27 -30.94 -39.13
CA GLU A 216 -7.08 -30.45 -40.51
C GLU A 216 -6.21 -31.39 -41.37
N ALA A 217 -5.10 -31.88 -40.80
CA ALA A 217 -4.23 -32.83 -41.49
C ALA A 217 -4.92 -34.18 -41.71
N GLN A 218 -5.75 -34.62 -40.76
CA GLN A 218 -6.53 -35.85 -40.88
C GLN A 218 -7.60 -35.75 -41.97
N ASP A 219 -8.25 -34.59 -42.12
CA ASP A 219 -9.18 -34.34 -43.23
C ASP A 219 -8.48 -34.37 -44.59
N ALA A 220 -7.24 -33.84 -44.67
CA ALA A 220 -6.42 -33.95 -45.87
C ALA A 220 -6.02 -35.41 -46.18
N VAL A 221 -5.64 -36.20 -45.15
CA VAL A 221 -5.37 -37.64 -45.28
C VAL A 221 -6.61 -38.40 -45.76
N PHE A 222 -7.80 -38.12 -45.21
CA PHE A 222 -9.05 -38.72 -45.67
C PHE A 222 -9.37 -38.39 -47.13
N SER A 223 -8.97 -37.18 -47.56
CA SER A 223 -9.07 -36.73 -48.95
C SER A 223 -7.96 -37.27 -49.85
N LYS A 224 -7.04 -38.09 -49.32
CA LYS A 224 -5.83 -38.62 -49.96
C LYS A 224 -4.85 -37.54 -50.46
N ASP A 225 -4.92 -36.35 -49.88
CA ASP A 225 -4.02 -35.23 -50.18
C ASP A 225 -2.87 -35.21 -49.16
N TYR A 226 -1.93 -36.15 -49.31
CA TYR A 226 -0.84 -36.36 -48.35
C TYR A 226 0.19 -35.22 -48.36
N GLU A 227 0.41 -34.56 -49.49
CA GLU A 227 1.27 -33.38 -49.58
C GLU A 227 0.69 -32.20 -48.80
N LYS A 228 -0.63 -31.97 -48.91
CA LYS A 228 -1.31 -30.97 -48.06
C LYS A 228 -1.24 -31.35 -46.58
N ALA A 229 -1.51 -32.60 -46.23
CA ALA A 229 -1.42 -33.06 -44.85
C ALA A 229 -0.01 -32.84 -44.27
N LYS A 230 1.03 -33.15 -45.05
CA LYS A 230 2.43 -32.92 -44.69
C LYS A 230 2.71 -31.43 -44.46
N ALA A 231 2.31 -30.57 -45.40
CA ALA A 231 2.53 -29.13 -45.29
C ALA A 231 1.86 -28.53 -44.03
N ILE A 232 0.67 -29.00 -43.66
CA ILE A 232 -0.05 -28.60 -42.44
C ILE A 232 0.76 -28.97 -41.19
N VAL A 233 1.22 -30.22 -41.09
CA VAL A 233 1.97 -30.69 -39.91
C VAL A 233 3.37 -30.06 -39.84
N GLU A 234 4.06 -29.91 -40.97
CA GLU A 234 5.36 -29.22 -41.04
C GLU A 234 5.23 -27.77 -40.60
N PHE A 235 4.17 -27.06 -41.01
CA PHE A 235 3.90 -25.70 -40.54
C PHE A 235 3.79 -25.67 -39.01
N ALA A 236 3.03 -26.58 -38.41
CA ALA A 236 2.84 -26.60 -36.96
C ALA A 236 4.13 -26.93 -36.19
N LEU A 237 4.95 -27.85 -36.70
CA LEU A 237 6.24 -28.20 -36.11
C LEU A 237 7.25 -27.05 -36.12
N GLN A 238 7.07 -26.01 -36.94
CA GLN A 238 7.89 -24.79 -36.86
C GLN A 238 7.66 -24.01 -35.56
N TYR A 239 6.46 -24.10 -34.98
CA TYR A 239 6.09 -23.40 -33.75
C TYR A 239 6.20 -24.29 -32.51
N ASN A 240 6.04 -25.60 -32.66
CA ASN A 240 6.20 -26.58 -31.59
C ASN A 240 7.01 -27.79 -32.07
N TYR A 241 8.33 -27.63 -32.17
CA TYR A 241 9.21 -28.62 -32.79
C TYR A 241 9.35 -29.92 -32.00
N GLU A 242 9.14 -29.90 -30.68
CA GLU A 242 9.22 -31.08 -29.80
C GLU A 242 7.86 -31.76 -29.61
N ASN A 243 6.85 -31.37 -30.39
CA ASN A 243 5.52 -31.94 -30.25
C ASN A 243 5.47 -33.39 -30.73
N GLU A 244 5.59 -34.32 -29.78
CA GLU A 244 5.61 -35.75 -30.05
C GLU A 244 4.33 -36.22 -30.76
N GLN A 245 3.18 -35.58 -30.50
CA GLN A 245 1.91 -35.94 -31.13
C GLN A 245 1.92 -35.60 -32.63
N LEU A 246 2.41 -34.41 -33.00
CA LEU A 246 2.57 -34.00 -34.40
C LEU A 246 3.60 -34.88 -35.13
N SER A 247 4.76 -35.14 -34.50
CA SER A 247 5.79 -36.01 -35.08
C SER A 247 5.28 -37.43 -35.34
N ARG A 248 4.60 -38.03 -34.35
CA ARG A 248 4.00 -39.36 -34.50
C ARG A 248 2.91 -39.39 -35.57
N PHE A 249 2.11 -38.33 -35.70
CA PHE A 249 1.10 -38.25 -36.76
C PHE A 249 1.75 -38.19 -38.15
N MET A 250 2.80 -37.38 -38.33
CA MET A 250 3.57 -37.32 -39.56
C MET A 250 4.12 -38.70 -39.98
N GLU A 251 4.77 -39.40 -39.04
CA GLU A 251 5.42 -40.68 -39.29
C GLU A 251 4.44 -41.81 -39.60
N ASN A 252 3.30 -41.87 -38.89
CA ASN A 252 2.38 -43.00 -38.99
C ASN A 252 1.26 -42.81 -40.02
N SER A 253 0.80 -41.58 -40.22
CA SER A 253 -0.41 -41.30 -41.01
C SER A 253 -0.13 -40.69 -42.37
N ILE A 254 1.05 -40.07 -42.57
CA ILE A 254 1.37 -39.32 -43.80
C ILE A 254 2.53 -39.97 -44.56
N GLN A 255 3.70 -40.13 -43.92
CA GLN A 255 4.93 -40.62 -44.56
C GLN A 255 4.81 -41.97 -45.30
N PRO A 256 4.04 -42.98 -44.84
CA PRO A 256 3.93 -44.26 -45.54
C PRO A 256 3.31 -44.14 -46.93
N TYR A 257 2.51 -43.09 -47.18
CA TYR A 257 1.82 -42.91 -48.45
C TYR A 257 2.62 -42.05 -49.44
N LEU A 258 3.46 -41.14 -48.95
CA LEU A 258 4.34 -40.32 -49.80
C LEU A 258 5.51 -41.11 -50.39
N ASN A 259 6.01 -42.14 -49.70
CA ASN A 259 7.14 -42.96 -50.16
C ASN A 259 6.74 -44.08 -51.15
N ASN A 260 5.44 -44.21 -51.45
CA ASN A 260 4.89 -45.26 -52.32
C ASN A 260 4.41 -44.73 -53.68
N GLU A 261 4.58 -43.43 -53.97
CA GLU A 261 4.41 -42.81 -55.29
C GLU A 261 5.76 -42.70 -56.02
#